data_AF-A0A2H3TFL5-F1
#
_entry.id   AF-A0A2H3TFL5-F1
#
_cell.length_a   1.000
_cell.length_b   1.000
_cell.length_c   1.000
_cell.angle_alpha   90.00
_cell.angle_beta   90.00
_cell.angle_gamma   90.00
#
_symmetry.space_group_name_H-M   'P 1'
#
loop_
_entity.id
_entity.type
_entity.pdbx_description
1 polymer ?
#
loop_
_entity_poly.entity_id
_entity_poly.type
_entity_poly.pdbx_seq_one_letter_code
_entity_poly.pdbx_strand_id
1 'polypeptide(L)'
;MLAEDKHIQKAREYGKTNKLASLSVCAYHIDTTTNPHHKEPKFNIKDDIKTFPTHLEHEELSWLLCKYHWYKEHRRNKEDNNCFPITIPGMPNNKPYLATKTEGYLVHLWYENLGVAELRFHMPYYREIQKNKNLCEGIKQITQEITEVEEELEALTLKESTNQGRHPETQKRIQEIIEPEEKFEIIDLGKYRKGKETEFTQEAHKQLQE
;
A
#
# COMPACT_ATOMS: atom_id res chain seq x y z
N MET A 1 -8.32 -44.31 12.72
CA MET A 1 -8.50 -42.91 12.34
C MET A 1 -7.77 -42.73 11.01
N LEU A 2 -8.49 -42.44 9.93
CA LEU A 2 -7.86 -42.18 8.64
C LEU A 2 -6.95 -40.95 8.79
N ALA A 3 -5.83 -40.89 8.06
CA ALA A 3 -4.90 -39.76 8.15
C ALA A 3 -5.62 -38.40 7.92
N GLU A 4 -6.70 -38.43 7.14
CA GLU A 4 -7.59 -37.33 6.80
C GLU A 4 -8.31 -36.71 8.02
N ASP A 5 -8.81 -37.51 8.96
CA ASP A 5 -9.45 -37.00 10.20
C ASP A 5 -8.49 -36.18 11.06
N LYS A 6 -7.19 -36.51 11.00
CA LYS A 6 -6.15 -35.84 11.79
C LYS A 6 -5.93 -34.40 11.32
N HIS A 7 -6.03 -34.13 10.02
CA HIS A 7 -5.81 -32.78 9.48
C HIS A 7 -6.99 -31.86 9.79
N ILE A 8 -8.23 -32.37 9.70
CA ILE A 8 -9.42 -31.66 10.15
C ILE A 8 -9.31 -31.36 11.66
N GLN A 9 -8.91 -32.35 12.47
CA GLN A 9 -8.76 -32.15 13.91
C GLN A 9 -7.66 -31.13 14.25
N LYS A 10 -6.53 -31.15 13.55
CA LYS A 10 -5.49 -30.11 13.70
C LYS A 10 -5.96 -28.73 13.28
N ALA A 11 -6.75 -28.63 12.20
CA ALA A 11 -7.31 -27.37 11.73
C ALA A 11 -8.35 -26.80 12.71
N ARG A 12 -9.04 -27.68 13.44
CA ARG A 12 -9.96 -27.34 14.53
C ARG A 12 -9.26 -26.83 15.78
N GLU A 13 -8.13 -27.43 16.14
CA GLU A 13 -7.51 -27.21 17.45
C GLU A 13 -6.59 -25.97 17.55
N TYR A 14 -6.37 -25.22 16.46
CA TYR A 14 -5.51 -24.01 16.41
C TYR A 14 -4.26 -24.12 17.31
N GLY A 15 -3.24 -24.84 16.84
CA GLY A 15 -2.08 -25.23 17.66
C GLY A 15 -1.06 -24.12 17.99
N LYS A 16 -0.03 -24.47 18.77
CA LYS A 16 1.18 -23.65 18.93
C LYS A 16 1.99 -23.64 17.62
N THR A 17 2.39 -22.46 17.16
CA THR A 17 3.30 -22.28 16.03
C THR A 17 4.76 -22.31 16.47
N ASN A 18 5.60 -23.08 15.77
CA ASN A 18 7.06 -22.97 15.84
C ASN A 18 7.63 -23.16 14.43
N LYS A 19 8.84 -22.65 14.14
CA LYS A 19 9.43 -22.61 12.78
C LYS A 19 9.65 -23.98 12.10
N LEU A 20 9.29 -25.10 12.75
CA LEU A 20 9.41 -26.45 12.23
C LEU A 20 8.05 -27.17 12.14
N ALA A 21 6.97 -26.56 12.64
CA ALA A 21 5.65 -27.16 12.67
C ALA A 21 4.91 -26.95 11.34
N SER A 22 4.08 -27.92 10.96
CA SER A 22 3.04 -27.76 9.96
C SER A 22 1.77 -27.20 10.60
N LEU A 23 1.10 -26.26 9.94
CA LEU A 23 -0.24 -25.79 10.34
C LEU A 23 -1.28 -26.40 9.42
N SER A 24 -2.43 -26.76 9.96
CA SER A 24 -3.58 -27.15 9.14
C SER A 24 -4.65 -26.09 9.32
N VAL A 25 -5.27 -25.65 8.22
CA VAL A 25 -6.35 -24.67 8.23
C VAL A 25 -7.45 -25.12 7.28
N CYS A 26 -8.70 -25.00 7.68
CA CYS A 26 -9.82 -25.15 6.75
C CYS A 26 -9.83 -23.93 5.83
N ALA A 27 -9.93 -24.14 4.52
CA ALA A 27 -9.83 -23.08 3.55
C ALA A 27 -10.52 -23.44 2.23
N TYR A 28 -10.62 -22.46 1.33
CA TYR A 28 -11.02 -22.62 -0.06
C TYR A 28 -10.06 -21.89 -1.00
N HIS A 29 -10.07 -22.27 -2.28
CA HIS A 29 -9.34 -21.58 -3.35
C HIS A 29 -10.13 -20.38 -3.87
N ILE A 30 -9.46 -19.37 -4.41
CA ILE A 30 -10.05 -18.11 -4.87
C ILE A 30 -11.18 -18.29 -5.91
N ASP A 31 -11.05 -19.29 -6.77
CA ASP A 31 -12.03 -19.67 -7.81
C ASP A 31 -13.21 -20.45 -7.23
N THR A 32 -13.01 -21.08 -6.07
CA THR A 32 -14.02 -21.81 -5.29
C THR A 32 -14.60 -20.95 -4.16
N THR A 33 -15.03 -19.71 -4.45
CA THR A 33 -15.72 -18.80 -3.48
C THR A 33 -16.89 -19.45 -2.73
N THR A 34 -17.33 -20.63 -3.18
CA THR A 34 -18.12 -21.59 -2.42
C THR A 34 -17.37 -22.93 -2.33
N ASN A 35 -16.62 -23.16 -1.25
CA ASN A 35 -16.17 -24.51 -0.96
C ASN A 35 -17.41 -25.38 -0.64
N PRO A 36 -17.60 -26.53 -1.32
CA PRO A 36 -18.78 -27.37 -1.12
C PRO A 36 -18.89 -27.92 0.31
N HIS A 37 -17.77 -28.02 1.03
CA HIS A 37 -17.70 -28.43 2.44
C HIS A 37 -17.91 -27.26 3.41
N HIS A 38 -17.57 -26.03 3.01
CA HIS A 38 -17.55 -24.87 3.89
C HIS A 38 -17.95 -23.58 3.15
N LYS A 39 -19.05 -22.95 3.56
CA LYS A 39 -19.47 -21.64 3.05
C LYS A 39 -18.67 -20.52 3.71
N GLU A 40 -18.43 -19.42 2.98
CA GLU A 40 -17.90 -18.19 3.58
C GLU A 40 -18.78 -17.80 4.78
N PRO A 41 -18.19 -17.60 5.97
CA PRO A 41 -18.96 -17.26 7.16
C PRO A 41 -19.57 -15.88 6.99
N LYS A 42 -20.90 -15.79 7.16
CA LYS A 42 -21.59 -14.49 7.23
C LYS A 42 -21.18 -13.76 8.49
N PHE A 43 -21.20 -12.42 8.43
CA PHE A 43 -20.97 -11.56 9.60
C PHE A 43 -21.84 -12.02 10.78
N ASN A 44 -21.20 -12.23 11.93
CA ASN A 44 -21.86 -12.61 13.17
C ASN A 44 -21.38 -11.71 14.29
N ILE A 45 -22.31 -10.94 14.87
CA ILE A 45 -22.02 -10.01 15.97
C ILE A 45 -21.52 -10.70 17.25
N LYS A 46 -21.71 -12.02 17.36
CA LYS A 46 -21.23 -12.84 18.47
C LYS A 46 -19.79 -13.35 18.28
N ASP A 47 -19.19 -13.11 17.12
CA ASP A 47 -17.79 -13.43 16.90
C ASP A 47 -16.90 -12.56 17.80
N ASP A 48 -15.68 -13.02 18.06
CA ASP A 48 -14.67 -12.24 18.77
C ASP A 48 -14.44 -10.92 18.02
N ILE A 49 -14.68 -9.80 18.72
CA ILE A 49 -14.57 -8.45 18.18
C ILE A 49 -13.17 -8.16 17.61
N LYS A 50 -12.13 -8.84 18.11
CA LYS A 50 -10.75 -8.69 17.64
C LYS A 50 -10.58 -9.17 16.20
N THR A 51 -11.46 -10.08 15.76
CA THR A 51 -11.46 -10.58 14.38
C THR A 51 -12.08 -9.62 13.37
N PHE A 52 -12.69 -8.52 13.83
CA PHE A 52 -13.26 -7.50 12.96
C PHE A 52 -12.17 -6.55 12.43
N PRO A 53 -12.14 -6.22 11.12
CA PRO A 53 -11.11 -5.36 10.53
C PRO A 53 -11.07 -3.93 11.09
N THR A 54 -12.15 -3.50 11.74
CA THR A 54 -12.25 -2.20 12.40
C THR A 54 -11.64 -2.18 13.80
N HIS A 55 -11.24 -3.33 14.33
CA HIS A 55 -10.63 -3.44 15.65
C HIS A 55 -9.12 -3.22 15.56
N LEU A 56 -8.54 -2.45 16.49
CA LEU A 56 -7.11 -2.11 16.49
C LEU A 56 -6.20 -3.35 16.50
N GLU A 57 -6.57 -4.37 17.25
CA GLU A 57 -5.81 -5.63 17.32
C GLU A 57 -5.96 -6.53 16.07
N HIS A 58 -6.79 -6.17 15.08
CA HIS A 58 -6.97 -7.00 13.89
C HIS A 58 -5.69 -7.11 13.07
N GLU A 59 -4.90 -6.04 13.03
CA GLU A 59 -3.63 -5.96 12.30
C GLU A 59 -2.58 -6.94 12.87
N GLU A 60 -2.70 -7.29 14.15
CA GLU A 60 -1.81 -8.25 14.80
C GLU A 60 -2.20 -9.71 14.51
N LEU A 61 -3.43 -9.95 14.04
CA LEU A 61 -3.91 -11.27 13.70
C LEU A 61 -3.30 -11.77 12.39
N SER A 62 -3.05 -13.06 12.32
CA SER A 62 -2.66 -13.69 11.06
C SER A 62 -3.79 -13.62 10.05
N TRP A 63 -3.45 -13.44 8.77
CA TRP A 63 -4.38 -13.59 7.64
C TRP A 63 -5.09 -14.95 7.65
N LEU A 64 -4.49 -15.98 8.29
CA LEU A 64 -5.06 -17.31 8.51
C LEU A 64 -6.33 -17.32 9.36
N LEU A 65 -6.56 -16.25 10.13
CA LEU A 65 -7.72 -16.11 11.03
C LEU A 65 -8.67 -15.00 10.61
N CYS A 66 -8.28 -14.20 9.65
CA CYS A 66 -9.11 -13.14 9.14
C CYS A 66 -10.30 -13.75 8.38
N LYS A 67 -11.49 -13.72 8.98
CA LYS A 67 -12.74 -14.17 8.34
C LYS A 67 -13.17 -13.25 7.19
N TYR A 68 -12.69 -12.01 7.19
CA TYR A 68 -13.12 -10.97 6.26
C TYR A 68 -12.15 -10.90 5.07
N HIS A 69 -12.46 -11.62 4.00
CA HIS A 69 -11.58 -11.72 2.83
C HIS A 69 -11.41 -10.41 2.04
N TRP A 70 -12.21 -9.38 2.35
CA TRP A 70 -12.09 -8.05 1.75
C TRP A 70 -11.04 -7.15 2.43
N TYR A 71 -10.50 -7.50 3.61
CA TYR A 71 -9.46 -6.70 4.26
C TYR A 71 -8.15 -6.75 3.45
N LYS A 72 -7.71 -5.60 2.93
CA LYS A 72 -6.71 -5.48 1.87
C LYS A 72 -5.38 -6.18 2.18
N GLU A 73 -4.86 -6.02 3.40
CA GLU A 73 -3.55 -6.58 3.77
C GLU A 73 -3.58 -8.10 3.88
N HIS A 74 -4.64 -8.66 4.48
CA HIS A 74 -4.82 -10.11 4.56
C HIS A 74 -5.23 -10.72 3.23
N ARG A 75 -5.98 -9.98 2.39
CA ARG A 75 -6.43 -10.43 1.08
C ARG A 75 -5.25 -10.79 0.18
N ARG A 76 -4.23 -9.93 0.13
CA ARG A 76 -3.03 -10.20 -0.69
C ARG A 76 -2.37 -11.53 -0.30
N ASN A 77 -2.18 -11.78 1.00
CA ASN A 77 -1.62 -13.04 1.48
C ASN A 77 -2.48 -14.25 1.11
N LYS A 78 -3.82 -14.12 1.14
CA LYS A 78 -4.76 -15.17 0.74
C LYS A 78 -4.68 -15.46 -0.76
N GLU A 79 -4.60 -14.42 -1.58
CA GLU A 79 -4.45 -14.52 -3.04
C GLU A 79 -3.11 -15.16 -3.42
N ASP A 80 -2.01 -14.68 -2.83
CA ASP A 80 -0.65 -15.21 -3.09
C ASP A 80 -0.53 -16.70 -2.73
N ASN A 81 -1.29 -17.16 -1.73
CA ASN A 81 -1.32 -18.56 -1.30
C ASN A 81 -2.46 -19.37 -1.92
N ASN A 82 -3.32 -18.76 -2.73
CA ASN A 82 -4.60 -19.30 -3.17
C ASN A 82 -5.36 -20.02 -2.03
N CYS A 83 -5.42 -19.37 -0.86
CA CYS A 83 -5.90 -19.97 0.38
C CYS A 83 -6.76 -18.96 1.14
N PHE A 84 -8.04 -19.26 1.24
CA PHE A 84 -9.04 -18.41 1.90
C PHE A 84 -9.55 -19.16 3.14
N PRO A 85 -8.97 -18.90 4.32
CA PRO A 85 -9.30 -19.63 5.55
C PRO A 85 -10.75 -19.44 5.97
N ILE A 86 -11.37 -20.52 6.45
CA ILE A 86 -12.72 -20.52 7.01
C ILE A 86 -12.66 -20.92 8.48
N THR A 87 -13.45 -20.23 9.31
CA THR A 87 -13.68 -20.64 10.70
C THR A 87 -14.68 -21.78 10.77
N ILE A 88 -14.35 -22.84 11.48
CA ILE A 88 -15.27 -23.96 11.71
C ILE A 88 -16.30 -23.55 12.76
N PRO A 89 -17.62 -23.63 12.46
CA PRO A 89 -18.66 -23.29 13.42
C PRO A 89 -18.53 -24.10 14.73
N GLY A 90 -18.76 -23.44 15.87
CA GLY A 90 -18.75 -24.09 17.19
C GLY A 90 -17.38 -24.30 17.82
N MET A 91 -16.29 -23.86 17.17
CA MET A 91 -14.94 -23.93 17.72
C MET A 91 -14.33 -22.52 17.85
N PRO A 92 -14.52 -21.85 19.00
CA PRO A 92 -13.92 -20.56 19.24
C PRO A 92 -12.39 -20.68 19.24
N ASN A 93 -11.72 -19.73 18.60
CA ASN A 93 -10.28 -19.71 18.50
C ASN A 93 -9.67 -19.17 19.80
N ASN A 94 -9.42 -20.07 20.74
CA ASN A 94 -8.90 -19.69 22.06
C ASN A 94 -7.43 -19.23 22.03
N LYS A 95 -6.71 -19.42 20.92
CA LYS A 95 -5.31 -19.00 20.73
C LYS A 95 -5.06 -18.56 19.29
N PRO A 96 -5.45 -17.32 18.94
CA PRO A 96 -5.26 -16.84 17.59
C PRO A 96 -3.76 -16.80 17.21
N TYR A 97 -3.45 -17.29 16.01
CA TYR A 97 -2.20 -17.03 15.33
C TYR A 97 -1.98 -15.53 15.17
N LEU A 98 -0.89 -15.03 15.74
CA LEU A 98 -0.39 -13.70 15.44
C LEU A 98 0.29 -13.70 14.08
N ALA A 99 0.18 -12.59 13.35
CA ALA A 99 0.83 -12.40 12.05
C ALA A 99 2.31 -12.78 12.11
N THR A 100 3.03 -12.26 13.12
CA THR A 100 4.46 -12.50 13.36
C THR A 100 4.83 -13.97 13.54
N LYS A 101 3.92 -14.79 14.06
CA LYS A 101 4.15 -16.23 14.28
C LYS A 101 3.91 -17.08 13.04
N THR A 102 3.21 -16.52 12.05
CA THR A 102 2.85 -17.16 10.79
C THR A 102 3.60 -16.59 9.58
N GLU A 103 4.44 -15.59 9.80
CA GLU A 103 5.36 -15.10 8.77
C GLU A 103 6.24 -16.22 8.24
N GLY A 104 6.37 -16.30 6.92
CA GLY A 104 7.15 -17.32 6.25
C GLY A 104 6.42 -18.66 6.07
N TYR A 105 5.18 -18.82 6.55
CA TYR A 105 4.39 -20.00 6.23
C TYR A 105 3.75 -19.85 4.86
N LEU A 106 3.84 -20.92 4.08
CA LEU A 106 3.22 -21.04 2.76
C LEU A 106 2.39 -22.32 2.70
N VAL A 107 1.36 -22.32 1.86
CA VAL A 107 0.63 -23.55 1.53
C VAL A 107 1.59 -24.55 0.90
N HIS A 108 1.70 -25.72 1.51
CA HIS A 108 2.57 -26.80 1.08
C HIS A 108 1.79 -27.93 0.42
N LEU A 109 0.62 -28.26 0.98
CA LEU A 109 -0.23 -29.34 0.50
C LEU A 109 -1.69 -28.99 0.70
N TRP A 110 -2.55 -29.45 -0.20
CA TRP A 110 -3.98 -29.25 -0.14
C TRP A 110 -4.72 -30.59 -0.12
N TYR A 111 -5.66 -30.73 0.82
CA TYR A 111 -6.53 -31.89 0.97
C TYR A 111 -7.92 -31.52 0.46
N GLU A 112 -8.11 -31.64 -0.86
CA GLU A 112 -9.33 -31.19 -1.57
C GLU A 112 -10.61 -31.76 -0.97
N ASN A 113 -10.62 -33.06 -0.72
CA ASN A 113 -11.76 -33.80 -0.16
C ASN A 113 -12.15 -33.35 1.25
N LEU A 114 -11.27 -32.61 1.94
CA LEU A 114 -11.48 -32.13 3.29
C LEU A 114 -11.65 -30.61 3.35
N GLY A 115 -11.29 -29.88 2.27
CA GLY A 115 -11.18 -28.43 2.30
C GLY A 115 -10.13 -27.94 3.31
N VAL A 116 -9.00 -28.64 3.43
CA VAL A 116 -7.94 -28.31 4.39
C VAL A 116 -6.62 -28.04 3.66
N ALA A 117 -5.99 -26.91 3.97
CA ALA A 117 -4.64 -26.59 3.57
C ALA A 117 -3.65 -26.95 4.69
N GLU A 118 -2.54 -27.62 4.35
CA GLU A 118 -1.36 -27.71 5.21
C GLU A 118 -0.35 -26.64 4.82
N LEU A 119 -0.01 -25.78 5.77
CA LEU A 119 1.03 -24.78 5.62
C LEU A 119 2.32 -25.25 6.30
N ARG A 120 3.45 -24.90 5.70
CA ARG A 120 4.79 -25.13 6.28
C ARG A 120 5.61 -23.87 6.23
N PHE A 121 6.47 -23.74 7.22
CA PHE A 121 7.42 -22.64 7.28
C PHE A 121 8.51 -22.82 6.21
N HIS A 122 8.71 -21.77 5.41
CA HIS A 122 9.67 -21.71 4.32
C HIS A 122 10.70 -20.61 4.59
N MET A 123 11.90 -21.00 4.99
CA MET A 123 12.96 -20.07 5.41
C MET A 123 13.38 -19.06 4.34
N PRO A 124 13.56 -19.42 3.06
CA PRO A 124 13.90 -18.44 2.03
C PRO A 124 12.85 -17.34 1.91
N TYR A 125 11.57 -17.72 1.94
CA TYR A 125 10.46 -16.76 1.88
C TYR A 125 10.40 -15.86 3.12
N TYR A 126 10.61 -16.45 4.31
CA TYR A 126 10.73 -15.66 5.54
C TYR A 126 11.85 -14.61 5.46
N ARG A 127 13.03 -14.96 4.93
CA ARG A 127 14.14 -14.02 4.76
C ARG A 127 13.80 -12.88 3.82
N GLU A 128 13.08 -13.17 2.74
CA GLU A 128 12.62 -12.16 1.80
C GLU A 128 11.64 -11.17 2.45
N ILE A 129 10.69 -11.66 3.24
CA ILE A 129 9.80 -10.81 4.05
C ILE A 129 10.61 -9.89 4.97
N GLN A 130 11.59 -10.42 5.70
CA GLN A 130 12.42 -9.60 6.61
C GLN A 130 13.24 -8.57 5.85
N LYS A 131 13.81 -8.94 4.70
CA LYS A 131 14.55 -8.01 3.83
C LYS A 131 13.65 -6.86 3.37
N ASN A 132 12.44 -7.15 2.94
CA ASN A 132 11.48 -6.15 2.47
C ASN A 132 11.03 -5.23 3.62
N LYS A 133 10.79 -5.76 4.82
CA LYS A 133 10.47 -4.95 6.00
C LYS A 133 11.59 -3.97 6.35
N ASN A 134 12.84 -4.46 6.38
CA ASN A 134 13.99 -3.62 6.65
C ASN A 134 14.15 -2.53 5.59
N LEU A 135 13.91 -2.85 4.32
CA LEU A 135 13.95 -1.88 3.23
C LEU A 135 12.86 -0.80 3.40
N CYS A 136 11.62 -1.20 3.67
CA CYS A 136 10.53 -0.27 3.92
C CYS A 136 10.81 0.65 5.11
N GLU A 137 11.41 0.13 6.19
CA GLU A 137 11.78 0.92 7.35
C GLU A 137 12.87 1.95 7.02
N GLY A 138 13.89 1.54 6.25
CA GLY A 138 14.91 2.47 5.76
C GLY A 138 14.33 3.56 4.86
N ILE A 139 13.39 3.23 3.97
CA ILE A 139 12.69 4.22 3.14
C ILE A 139 11.91 5.21 4.01
N LYS A 140 11.19 4.74 5.04
CA LYS A 140 10.45 5.62 5.96
C LYS A 140 11.37 6.60 6.68
N GLN A 141 12.52 6.13 7.16
CA GLN A 141 13.52 6.98 7.84
C GLN A 141 14.04 8.07 6.91
N ILE A 142 14.45 7.71 5.69
CA ILE A 142 14.94 8.68 4.69
C ILE A 142 13.85 9.70 4.33
N THR A 143 12.61 9.25 4.14
CA THR A 143 11.49 10.16 3.83
C THR A 143 11.24 11.14 4.97
N GLN A 144 11.34 10.70 6.22
CA GLN A 144 11.23 11.57 7.39
C GLN A 144 12.36 12.61 7.43
N GLU A 145 13.61 12.20 7.22
CA GLU A 145 14.76 13.12 7.16
C GLU A 145 14.60 14.17 6.05
N ILE A 146 14.13 13.76 4.87
CA ILE A 146 13.85 14.69 3.76
C ILE A 146 12.78 15.70 4.17
N THR A 147 11.71 15.25 4.81
CA THR A 147 10.59 16.11 5.23
C THR A 147 11.07 17.15 6.27
N GLU A 148 11.90 16.74 7.23
CA GLU A 148 12.49 17.64 8.22
C GLU A 148 13.41 18.70 7.58
N VAL A 149 14.24 18.29 6.61
CA VAL A 149 15.10 19.24 5.87
C VAL A 149 14.27 20.22 5.02
N GLU A 150 13.19 19.76 4.39
CA GLU A 150 12.28 20.61 3.63
C GLU A 150 11.59 21.65 4.54
N GLU A 151 11.10 21.24 5.71
CA GLU A 151 10.51 22.14 6.71
C GLU A 151 11.53 23.16 7.25
N GLU A 152 12.78 22.74 7.51
CA GLU A 152 13.85 23.65 7.94
C GLU A 152 14.21 24.67 6.85
N LEU A 153 14.28 24.24 5.59
CA LEU A 153 14.56 25.12 4.45
C LEU A 153 13.42 26.14 4.25
N GLU A 154 12.16 25.72 4.36
CA GLU A 154 11.01 26.61 4.31
C GLU A 154 11.03 27.63 5.46
N ALA A 155 11.36 27.19 6.68
CA ALA A 155 11.51 28.09 7.82
C ALA A 155 12.66 29.11 7.65
N LEU A 156 13.77 28.70 7.03
CA LEU A 156 14.91 29.59 6.74
C LEU A 156 14.56 30.63 5.66
N THR A 157 13.92 30.22 4.57
CA THR A 157 13.49 31.14 3.50
C THR A 157 12.42 32.13 3.98
N LEU A 158 11.52 31.72 4.88
CA LEU A 158 10.57 32.62 5.54
C LEU A 158 11.26 33.63 6.47
N LYS A 159 12.32 33.24 7.17
CA LYS A 159 13.15 34.14 8.00
C LYS A 159 13.99 35.10 7.16
N GLU A 160 14.54 34.65 6.03
CA GLU A 160 15.29 35.52 5.11
C GLU A 160 14.40 36.56 4.44
N SER A 161 13.19 36.17 4.00
CA SER A 161 12.21 37.10 3.43
C SER A 161 11.66 38.11 4.43
N THR A 162 11.59 37.77 5.73
CA THR A 162 11.27 38.73 6.79
C THR A 162 12.44 39.65 7.16
N ASN A 163 13.69 39.19 7.00
CA ASN A 163 14.90 39.99 7.23
C ASN A 163 15.29 40.89 6.04
N GLN A 164 14.81 40.62 4.82
CA GLN A 164 14.95 41.53 3.66
C GLN A 164 14.12 42.83 3.77
N GLY A 165 13.40 43.05 4.87
CA GLY A 165 12.67 44.28 5.15
C GLY A 165 13.52 45.52 5.51
N ARG A 166 14.86 45.44 5.50
CA ARG A 166 15.73 46.61 5.75
C ARG A 166 17.03 46.58 4.97
N HIS A 167 17.02 46.90 3.69
CA HIS A 167 18.19 47.52 3.06
C HIS A 167 17.76 48.62 2.07
N PRO A 168 17.37 49.81 2.58
CA PRO A 168 17.11 50.98 1.75
C PRO A 168 18.34 51.42 0.91
N GLU A 169 19.54 50.95 1.26
CA GLU A 169 20.78 51.21 0.51
C GLU A 169 20.88 50.47 -0.83
N THR A 170 20.25 49.29 -0.97
CA THR A 170 20.31 48.51 -2.22
C THR A 170 19.38 49.12 -3.28
N GLN A 171 18.22 49.65 -2.88
CA GLN A 171 17.32 50.39 -3.77
C GLN A 171 17.94 51.71 -4.23
N LYS A 172 18.65 52.42 -3.35
CA LYS A 172 19.35 53.67 -3.69
C LYS A 172 20.43 53.47 -4.76
N ARG A 173 21.23 52.40 -4.65
CA ARG A 173 22.26 52.06 -5.65
C ARG A 173 21.68 51.67 -7.02
N ILE A 174 20.52 51.03 -7.07
CA ILE A 174 19.85 50.71 -8.34
C ILE A 174 19.31 52.00 -9.00
N GLN A 175 18.83 52.95 -8.20
CA GLN A 175 18.34 54.24 -8.69
C GLN A 175 19.45 55.17 -9.21
N GLU A 176 20.67 55.07 -8.69
CA GLU A 176 21.83 55.83 -9.18
C GLU A 176 22.44 55.27 -10.47
N ILE A 177 22.20 53.99 -10.80
CA ILE A 177 22.69 53.36 -12.05
C ILE A 177 21.73 53.63 -13.23
N ILE A 178 20.48 53.96 -12.95
CA ILE A 178 19.44 54.23 -13.96
C ILE A 178 19.25 55.75 -14.06
N GLU A 179 20.21 56.46 -14.64
CA GLU A 179 19.91 57.77 -15.23
C GLU A 179 19.23 57.58 -16.61
N PRO A 180 18.30 58.48 -17.00
CA PRO A 180 17.29 58.17 -18.00
C PRO A 180 17.75 58.59 -19.40
N GLU A 181 18.37 57.69 -20.15
CA GLU A 181 18.52 57.86 -21.60
C GLU A 181 18.08 56.61 -22.34
N GLU A 182 16.77 56.52 -22.58
CA GLU A 182 16.17 56.38 -23.91
C GLU A 182 14.67 56.06 -23.75
N LYS A 183 13.82 56.91 -24.34
CA LYS A 183 12.37 56.67 -24.39
C LYS A 183 12.11 55.51 -25.33
N PHE A 184 11.89 54.32 -24.79
CA PHE A 184 11.24 53.25 -25.53
C PHE A 184 9.72 53.43 -25.43
N GLU A 185 9.08 53.69 -26.57
CA GLU A 185 7.63 53.60 -26.71
C GLU A 185 7.21 52.15 -26.47
N ILE A 186 6.48 51.91 -25.38
CA ILE A 186 5.86 50.62 -25.10
C ILE A 186 4.62 50.51 -26.00
N ILE A 187 4.71 49.68 -27.03
CA ILE A 187 3.55 49.33 -27.88
C ILE A 187 2.66 48.37 -27.08
N ASP A 188 1.43 48.81 -26.81
CA ASP A 188 0.39 48.00 -26.17
C ASP A 188 -0.15 46.93 -27.14
N LEU A 189 0.28 45.68 -26.95
CA LEU A 189 -0.15 44.52 -27.72
C LEU A 189 -1.59 44.04 -27.41
N GLY A 190 -2.31 44.72 -26.50
CA GLY A 190 -3.69 44.37 -26.10
C GLY A 190 -4.78 44.64 -27.15
N LYS A 191 -4.48 45.24 -28.30
CA LYS A 191 -5.48 45.61 -29.32
C LYS A 191 -5.47 44.78 -30.62
N TYR A 192 -4.58 43.81 -30.78
CA TYR A 192 -4.56 42.94 -31.96
C TYR A 192 -5.11 41.54 -31.66
N ARG A 193 -6.42 41.45 -31.44
CA ARG A 193 -7.19 40.22 -31.71
C ARG A 193 -8.56 40.55 -32.28
N LYS A 194 -8.66 40.55 -33.60
CA LYS A 194 -9.72 39.86 -34.37
C LYS A 194 -9.55 40.11 -35.87
N GLY A 195 -9.37 39.02 -36.61
CA GLY A 195 -9.72 38.94 -38.03
C GLY A 195 -8.57 39.22 -38.99
N LYS A 196 -7.74 38.19 -39.24
CA LYS A 196 -7.15 37.85 -40.55
C LYS A 196 -6.30 36.56 -40.44
N GLU A 197 -6.93 35.49 -39.94
CA GLU A 197 -6.34 34.13 -39.91
C GLU A 197 -6.78 33.27 -41.12
N THR A 198 -7.32 33.89 -42.19
CA THR A 198 -7.88 33.13 -43.33
C THR A 198 -7.09 33.21 -44.64
N GLU A 199 -5.92 33.85 -44.72
CA GLU A 199 -5.25 34.01 -46.03
C GLU A 199 -3.74 33.69 -46.09
N PHE A 200 -3.10 33.20 -45.01
CA PHE A 200 -1.64 32.98 -45.04
C PHE A 200 -1.13 31.55 -44.80
N THR A 201 -2.03 30.56 -44.69
CA THR A 201 -1.63 29.15 -44.52
C THR A 201 -1.95 28.26 -45.73
N GLN A 202 -2.51 28.79 -46.82
CA GLN A 202 -2.62 28.06 -48.10
C GLN A 202 -1.45 28.31 -49.05
N GLU A 203 -0.73 29.44 -48.96
CA GLU A 203 0.43 29.73 -49.82
C GLU A 203 1.69 28.94 -49.42
N ALA A 204 1.82 28.56 -48.14
CA ALA A 204 2.99 27.84 -47.63
C ALA A 204 2.96 26.32 -47.89
N HIS A 205 1.82 25.77 -48.31
CA HIS A 205 1.69 24.34 -48.61
C HIS A 205 1.80 23.99 -50.11
N LYS A 206 1.93 24.98 -51.00
CA LYS A 206 2.07 24.77 -52.45
C LYS A 206 3.50 24.87 -52.99
N GLN A 207 4.46 25.34 -52.20
CA GLN A 207 5.88 25.43 -52.61
C GLN A 207 6.76 24.27 -52.09
N LEU A 208 6.15 23.16 -51.64
CA LEU A 208 6.86 21.94 -51.24
C LEU A 208 6.40 20.70 -52.02
N GLN A 209 5.63 20.87 -53.11
CA GLN A 209 5.18 19.76 -53.97
C GLN A 209 5.20 20.07 -55.49
N GLU A 210 5.94 21.08 -55.94
CA GLU A 210 6.38 21.24 -57.34
C GLU A 210 7.90 21.46 -57.37
#